data_AF-A0A1Q9K162-F1
#
_entry.id   AF-A0A1Q9K162-F1
#
_cell.length_a   1.000
_cell.length_b   1.000
_cell.length_c   1.000
_cell.angle_alpha   90.00
_cell.angle_beta   90.00
_cell.angle_gamma   90.00
#
_symmetry.space_group_name_H-M   'P 1'
#
loop_
_entity.id
_entity.type
_entity.pdbx_description
1 polymer ?
#
loop_
_entity_poly.entity_id
_entity_poly.type
_entity_poly.pdbx_seq_one_letter_code
_entity_poly.pdbx_strand_id
1 'polypeptide(L)'
;MKKKVECLIEIFDQEHLNENIGGCLLYHPDTFYILCPTTVDRRKRKGLLDFLSQYSPETKVIVIPVEVSGTDAVREEIRVWMNEVFKNHSEILVEICGGDPLLNIAVFYNCIVRGIPTISIDYQRGIASNWEDGEEYAGDFEPMDLTLEMIVQLNGGCIEKNMHRIPKEIDYQIILECAVFILKNQKEYMRYSQYLQNCMRKNELHDALAVKTSNAQVVQNNITVYADKKWFFKMEEFGLLKDVCIGEEEISFTYTSPFAKESLLVTGSWLEMYVYIAACLSQEYDEVMESVILDWNGVLGEDFDVKNEIDLLIRKKNTPIFISCKMRKINAVDLNEIKQYAQRFGGDGAKAVIITTNEINQKEMTIKNRAEEMGVIVVDKNDLDLSHS
;
A
#
# COMPACT_ATOMS: atom_id res chain seq x y z
N MET A 1 9.73 27.13 -23.38
CA MET A 1 10.82 27.30 -22.39
C MET A 1 10.11 27.61 -21.08
N LYS A 2 10.07 26.69 -20.11
CA LYS A 2 9.33 26.90 -18.86
C LYS A 2 9.86 28.19 -18.21
N LYS A 3 8.96 29.12 -17.89
CA LYS A 3 9.31 30.36 -17.19
C LYS A 3 9.90 29.94 -15.84
N LYS A 4 11.04 30.53 -15.44
CA LYS A 4 11.61 30.21 -14.13
C LYS A 4 10.61 30.65 -13.07
N VAL A 5 10.30 29.80 -12.11
CA VAL A 5 9.52 30.18 -10.93
C VAL A 5 10.52 30.44 -9.83
N GLU A 6 10.61 31.68 -9.36
CA GLU A 6 11.50 32.01 -8.24
C GLU A 6 10.87 31.55 -6.92
N CYS A 7 9.58 31.84 -6.77
CA CYS A 7 8.82 31.57 -5.56
C CYS A 7 7.51 30.88 -5.89
N LEU A 8 7.25 29.74 -5.24
CA LEU A 8 5.96 29.06 -5.26
C LEU A 8 5.31 29.21 -3.88
N ILE A 9 4.02 29.55 -3.86
CA ILE A 9 3.18 29.56 -2.65
C ILE A 9 2.08 28.53 -2.84
N GLU A 10 1.92 27.66 -1.85
CA GLU A 10 0.91 26.61 -1.81
C GLU A 10 0.28 26.51 -0.42
N ILE A 11 -0.91 25.93 -0.36
CA ILE A 11 -1.65 25.72 0.88
C ILE A 11 -1.66 24.23 1.18
N PHE A 12 -1.26 23.85 2.39
CA PHE A 12 -1.18 22.45 2.78
C PHE A 12 -2.56 21.81 2.80
N ASP A 13 -2.75 20.81 1.94
CA ASP A 13 -3.88 19.90 1.95
C ASP A 13 -3.59 18.66 2.82
N GLN A 14 -4.49 18.32 3.74
CA GLN A 14 -4.31 17.14 4.59
C GLN A 14 -4.85 15.85 3.99
N GLU A 15 -5.77 15.92 3.04
CA GLU A 15 -6.49 14.81 2.44
C GLU A 15 -5.78 14.35 1.16
N HIS A 16 -5.29 15.30 0.37
CA HIS A 16 -4.65 15.09 -0.92
C HIS A 16 -3.16 15.48 -0.90
N LEU A 17 -2.34 14.74 -0.15
CA LEU A 17 -0.91 15.03 0.02
C LEU A 17 -0.08 15.06 -1.27
N ASN A 18 -0.55 14.42 -2.33
CA ASN A 18 0.11 14.46 -3.63
C ASN A 18 0.01 15.85 -4.28
N GLU A 19 -1.01 16.63 -3.93
CA GLU A 19 -1.16 18.00 -4.42
C GLU A 19 -0.04 18.88 -3.86
N ASN A 20 0.22 18.77 -2.55
CA ASN A 20 1.26 19.51 -1.79
C ASN A 20 2.69 19.48 -2.36
N ILE A 21 2.99 18.54 -3.25
CA ILE A 21 4.32 18.36 -3.84
C ILE A 21 4.35 18.72 -5.32
N GLY A 22 3.20 18.81 -5.97
CA GLY A 22 3.15 18.78 -7.41
C GLY A 22 3.64 20.08 -8.04
N GLY A 23 3.25 21.23 -7.51
CA GLY A 23 3.81 22.51 -7.96
C GLY A 23 5.34 22.55 -7.76
N CYS A 24 5.82 22.06 -6.63
CA CYS A 24 7.24 22.03 -6.30
C CYS A 24 8.04 21.16 -7.29
N LEU A 25 7.63 19.90 -7.48
CA LEU A 25 8.29 18.98 -8.40
C LEU A 25 8.17 19.40 -9.88
N LEU A 26 7.14 20.17 -10.21
CA LEU A 26 6.92 20.62 -11.58
C LEU A 26 7.79 21.83 -11.95
N TYR A 27 7.84 22.81 -11.06
CA TYR A 27 8.44 24.11 -11.34
C TYR A 27 9.84 24.27 -10.77
N HIS A 28 10.27 23.40 -9.85
CA HIS A 28 11.56 23.46 -9.15
C HIS A 28 11.89 24.88 -8.67
N PRO A 29 11.04 25.49 -7.82
CA PRO A 29 11.22 26.88 -7.43
C PRO A 29 12.46 27.05 -6.56
N ASP A 30 13.07 28.24 -6.58
CA ASP A 30 14.18 28.54 -5.67
C ASP A 30 13.69 28.53 -4.21
N THR A 31 12.47 29.05 -3.96
CA THR A 31 11.81 29.02 -2.64
C THR A 31 10.38 28.51 -2.75
N PHE A 32 10.00 27.60 -1.86
CA PHE A 32 8.66 27.03 -1.77
C PHE A 32 8.04 27.32 -0.41
N TYR A 33 7.02 28.19 -0.38
CA TYR A 33 6.26 28.49 0.82
C TYR A 33 5.02 27.62 0.92
N ILE A 34 4.86 26.94 2.05
CA ILE A 34 3.69 26.12 2.34
C ILE A 34 2.94 26.74 3.51
N LEU A 35 1.77 27.30 3.24
CA LEU A 35 0.85 27.79 4.27
C LEU A 35 0.16 26.61 4.91
N CYS A 36 0.46 26.35 6.18
CA CYS A 36 0.09 25.11 6.86
C CYS A 36 -0.79 25.42 8.08
N PRO A 37 -2.08 25.03 8.08
CA PRO A 37 -2.92 25.16 9.26
C PRO A 37 -2.28 24.51 10.49
N THR A 38 -2.34 25.16 11.64
CA THR A 38 -1.73 24.64 12.89
C THR A 38 -2.37 23.34 13.38
N THR A 39 -3.53 22.96 12.84
CA THR A 39 -4.26 21.72 13.12
C THR A 39 -3.74 20.51 12.33
N VAL A 40 -2.85 20.69 11.35
CA VAL A 40 -2.27 19.62 10.54
C VAL A 40 -1.53 18.59 11.39
N ASP A 41 -1.77 17.29 11.12
CA ASP A 41 -1.02 16.20 11.75
C ASP A 41 0.48 16.37 11.50
N ARG A 42 1.26 16.44 12.58
CA ARG A 42 2.72 16.63 12.54
C ARG A 42 3.44 15.58 11.69
N ARG A 43 2.92 14.36 11.60
CA ARG A 43 3.49 13.26 10.80
C ARG A 43 3.32 13.49 9.31
N LYS A 44 2.15 13.97 8.87
CA LYS A 44 1.93 14.33 7.46
C LYS A 44 2.85 15.46 7.05
N ARG A 45 3.00 16.48 7.90
CA ARG A 45 3.96 17.56 7.68
C ARG A 45 5.41 17.07 7.64
N LYS A 46 5.79 16.16 8.55
CA LYS A 46 7.12 15.53 8.55
C LYS A 46 7.34 14.74 7.24
N GLY A 47 6.40 13.87 6.86
CA GLY A 47 6.46 13.08 5.64
C GLY A 47 6.63 13.94 4.38
N LEU A 48 5.89 15.04 4.27
CA LEU A 48 6.07 16.02 3.19
C LEU A 48 7.48 16.61 3.16
N LEU A 49 8.00 17.05 4.30
CA LEU A 49 9.33 17.66 4.39
C LEU A 49 10.44 16.65 4.09
N ASP A 50 10.33 15.44 4.64
CA ASP A 50 11.28 14.35 4.37
C ASP A 50 11.28 14.00 2.88
N PHE A 51 10.08 13.90 2.27
CA PHE A 51 9.92 13.68 0.84
C PHE A 51 10.57 14.80 0.01
N LEU A 52 10.23 16.06 0.26
CA LEU A 52 10.78 17.19 -0.52
C LEU A 52 12.29 17.31 -0.36
N SER A 53 12.84 17.02 0.83
CA SER A 53 14.28 17.01 1.05
C SER A 53 15.01 15.96 0.20
N GLN A 54 14.32 14.87 -0.13
CA GLN A 54 14.86 13.78 -0.93
C GLN A 54 14.68 14.01 -2.43
N TYR A 55 13.52 14.53 -2.85
CA TYR A 55 13.13 14.60 -4.27
C TYR A 55 13.24 16.01 -4.88
N SER A 56 13.40 17.05 -4.06
CA SER A 56 13.74 18.42 -4.51
C SER A 56 14.71 19.10 -3.51
N PRO A 57 15.92 18.54 -3.35
CA PRO A 57 16.91 19.03 -2.37
C PRO A 57 17.39 20.46 -2.65
N GLU A 58 17.27 20.94 -3.88
CA GLU A 58 17.63 22.29 -4.31
C GLU A 58 16.64 23.37 -3.88
N THR A 59 15.36 23.00 -3.67
CA THR A 59 14.31 23.95 -3.32
C THR A 59 14.33 24.28 -1.84
N LYS A 60 14.34 25.57 -1.52
CA LYS A 60 14.22 26.03 -0.13
C LYS A 60 12.77 25.98 0.33
N VAL A 61 12.40 24.92 1.05
CA VAL A 61 11.06 24.75 1.61
C VAL A 61 10.89 25.52 2.91
N ILE A 62 9.84 26.34 3.02
CA ILE A 62 9.51 27.15 4.20
C ILE A 62 8.04 26.92 4.57
N VAL A 63 7.81 26.28 5.72
CA VAL A 63 6.46 26.09 6.25
C VAL A 63 6.06 27.29 7.09
N ILE A 64 4.92 27.88 6.74
CA ILE A 64 4.32 29.00 7.46
C ILE A 64 3.12 28.47 8.24
N PRO A 65 3.20 28.37 9.58
CA PRO A 65 2.05 27.95 10.39
C PRO A 65 0.99 29.05 10.39
N VAL A 66 -0.27 28.69 10.14
CA VAL A 66 -1.40 29.63 10.13
C VAL A 66 -2.47 29.16 11.11
N GLU A 67 -2.88 30.03 12.03
CA GLU A 67 -4.04 29.76 12.88
C GLU A 67 -5.32 30.22 12.17
N VAL A 68 -6.10 29.25 11.68
CA VAL A 68 -7.33 29.54 10.95
C VAL A 68 -8.42 29.99 11.92
N SER A 69 -8.42 31.29 12.25
CA SER A 69 -9.26 31.92 13.27
C SER A 69 -10.22 32.95 12.66
N GLY A 70 -11.22 32.48 11.90
CA GLY A 70 -12.22 33.34 11.26
C GLY A 70 -11.68 34.19 10.09
N THR A 71 -12.58 34.72 9.28
CA THR A 71 -12.23 35.26 7.95
C THR A 71 -11.37 36.51 7.97
N ASP A 72 -11.67 37.50 8.83
CA ASP A 72 -10.97 38.79 8.78
C ASP A 72 -9.56 38.72 9.37
N ALA A 73 -9.36 37.96 10.45
CA ALA A 73 -8.05 37.81 11.09
C ALA A 73 -7.08 37.07 10.16
N VAL A 74 -7.51 35.91 9.62
CA VAL A 74 -6.71 35.13 8.67
C VAL A 74 -6.39 35.96 7.42
N ARG A 75 -7.36 36.69 6.86
CA ARG A 75 -7.13 37.54 5.69
C ARG A 75 -6.06 38.60 5.96
N GLU A 76 -6.10 39.24 7.12
CA GLU A 76 -5.16 40.30 7.48
C GLU A 76 -3.75 39.75 7.75
N GLU A 77 -3.64 38.62 8.45
CA GLU A 77 -2.37 37.93 8.68
C GLU A 77 -1.71 37.53 7.35
N ILE A 78 -2.47 36.87 6.47
CA ILE A 78 -2.01 36.46 5.14
C ILE A 78 -1.64 37.68 4.29
N ARG A 79 -2.41 38.78 4.36
CA ARG A 79 -2.10 40.03 3.66
C ARG A 79 -0.74 40.59 4.07
N VAL A 80 -0.46 40.64 5.38
CA VAL A 80 0.81 41.16 5.91
C VAL A 80 1.97 40.29 5.46
N TRP A 81 1.84 38.97 5.56
CA TRP A 81 2.87 38.03 5.15
C TRP A 81 3.13 38.08 3.63
N MET A 82 2.09 38.01 2.79
CA MET A 82 2.22 38.07 1.32
C MET A 82 2.85 39.39 0.86
N ASN A 83 2.56 40.51 1.52
CA ASN A 83 3.22 41.79 1.21
C ASN A 83 4.74 41.72 1.38
N GLU A 84 5.24 40.92 2.31
CA GLU A 84 6.67 40.76 2.52
C GLU A 84 7.27 39.81 1.49
N VAL A 85 6.60 38.70 1.18
CA VAL A 85 7.02 37.77 0.11
C VAL A 85 7.10 38.51 -1.23
N PHE A 86 6.08 39.30 -1.55
CA PHE A 86 5.98 40.01 -2.84
C PHE A 86 6.97 41.16 -3.03
N LYS A 87 7.60 41.65 -1.95
CA LYS A 87 8.72 42.59 -2.06
C LYS A 87 10.05 41.91 -2.35
N ASN A 88 10.17 40.66 -1.90
CA ASN A 88 11.44 39.92 -1.92
C ASN A 88 11.55 38.98 -3.12
N HIS A 89 10.45 38.74 -3.83
CA HIS A 89 10.40 37.86 -5.00
C HIS A 89 9.75 38.56 -6.19
N SER A 90 10.29 38.29 -7.38
CA SER A 90 9.88 38.93 -8.63
C SER A 90 9.04 38.02 -9.53
N GLU A 91 9.31 36.72 -9.52
CA GLU A 91 8.55 35.70 -10.27
C GLU A 91 7.86 34.74 -9.30
N ILE A 92 6.63 35.10 -8.92
CA ILE A 92 5.83 34.34 -7.95
C ILE A 92 4.72 33.59 -8.67
N LEU A 93 4.55 32.33 -8.28
CA LEU A 93 3.41 31.50 -8.64
C LEU A 93 2.65 31.15 -7.37
N VAL A 94 1.33 31.27 -7.42
CA VAL A 94 0.45 30.87 -6.33
C VAL A 94 -0.43 29.74 -6.82
N GLU A 95 -0.29 28.58 -6.19
CA GLU A 95 -1.05 27.39 -6.49
C GLU A 95 -2.19 27.23 -5.47
N ILE A 96 -3.37 26.92 -5.99
CA ILE A 96 -4.65 26.84 -5.26
C ILE A 96 -5.36 25.56 -5.71
N CYS A 97 -4.83 24.40 -5.34
CA CYS A 97 -5.45 23.10 -5.65
C CYS A 97 -6.29 22.52 -4.50
N GLY A 98 -5.81 22.71 -3.27
CA GLY A 98 -6.41 22.12 -2.08
C GLY A 98 -6.18 22.94 -0.81
N GLY A 99 -6.42 22.32 0.34
CA GLY A 99 -6.19 22.90 1.66
C GLY A 99 -7.39 23.65 2.26
N ASP A 100 -7.15 24.37 3.35
CA ASP A 100 -8.22 24.98 4.13
C ASP A 100 -9.01 26.03 3.29
N PRO A 101 -10.36 25.93 3.20
CA PRO A 101 -11.15 26.82 2.36
C PRO A 101 -11.03 28.31 2.73
N LEU A 102 -10.91 28.65 4.02
CA LEU A 102 -10.78 30.05 4.44
C LEU A 102 -9.42 30.62 4.06
N LEU A 103 -8.38 29.80 4.18
CA LEU A 103 -7.02 30.15 3.78
C LEU A 103 -6.92 30.34 2.26
N ASN A 104 -7.54 29.43 1.49
CA ASN A 104 -7.68 29.56 0.03
C ASN A 104 -8.32 30.89 -0.36
N ILE A 105 -9.46 31.24 0.25
CA ILE A 105 -10.14 32.52 -0.01
C ILE A 105 -9.25 33.71 0.37
N ALA A 106 -8.56 33.65 1.51
CA ALA A 106 -7.68 34.73 1.97
C ALA A 106 -6.49 34.97 1.02
N VAL A 107 -5.85 33.89 0.55
CA VAL A 107 -4.74 33.95 -0.42
C VAL A 107 -5.22 34.46 -1.76
N PHE A 108 -6.30 33.87 -2.30
CA PHE A 108 -6.87 34.24 -3.59
C PHE A 108 -7.27 35.71 -3.64
N TYR A 109 -7.97 36.21 -2.62
CA TYR A 109 -8.36 37.62 -2.53
C TYR A 109 -7.13 38.56 -2.57
N ASN A 110 -6.06 38.19 -1.87
CA ASN A 110 -4.83 38.99 -1.85
C ASN A 110 -4.08 38.96 -3.19
N CYS A 111 -4.19 37.87 -3.96
CA CYS A 111 -3.63 37.76 -5.30
C CYS A 111 -4.39 38.67 -6.29
N ILE A 112 -5.72 38.59 -6.34
CA ILE A 112 -6.57 39.40 -7.24
C ILE A 112 -6.30 40.89 -7.05
N VAL A 113 -6.30 41.37 -5.79
CA VAL A 113 -6.13 42.80 -5.49
C VAL A 113 -4.78 43.36 -6.02
N ARG A 114 -3.82 42.48 -6.30
CA ARG A 114 -2.47 42.83 -6.76
C ARG A 114 -2.18 42.39 -8.20
N GLY A 115 -3.14 41.76 -8.88
CA GLY A 115 -2.95 41.20 -10.21
C GLY A 115 -1.88 40.10 -10.25
N ILE A 116 -1.76 39.32 -9.16
CA ILE A 116 -0.88 38.13 -9.13
C ILE A 116 -1.68 36.94 -9.66
N PRO A 117 -1.23 36.28 -10.73
CA PRO A 117 -1.94 35.12 -11.28
C PRO A 117 -1.92 33.96 -10.29
N THR A 118 -3.03 33.23 -10.25
CA THR A 118 -3.20 32.03 -9.45
C THR A 118 -3.52 30.86 -10.37
N ILE A 119 -2.99 29.69 -10.05
CA ILE A 119 -3.20 28.48 -10.86
C ILE A 119 -3.80 27.36 -10.01
N SER A 120 -4.55 26.49 -10.67
CA SER A 120 -4.80 25.13 -10.22
C SER A 120 -4.12 24.14 -11.13
N ILE A 121 -3.85 22.94 -10.62
CA ILE A 121 -3.09 21.88 -11.26
C ILE A 121 -3.82 20.56 -11.05
N ASP A 122 -4.28 19.97 -12.14
CA ASP A 122 -4.73 18.58 -12.18
C ASP A 122 -3.51 17.70 -12.48
N TYR A 123 -2.90 17.18 -11.42
CA TYR A 123 -1.70 16.34 -11.49
C TYR A 123 -1.95 14.97 -12.16
N GLN A 124 -3.20 14.50 -12.21
CA GLN A 124 -3.54 13.25 -12.87
C GLN A 124 -3.62 13.42 -14.39
N ARG A 125 -4.07 14.60 -14.84
CA ARG A 125 -4.22 14.92 -16.26
C ARG A 125 -3.02 15.67 -16.84
N GLY A 126 -2.16 16.24 -15.99
CA GLY A 126 -1.03 17.07 -16.43
C GLY A 126 -1.49 18.43 -16.97
N ILE A 127 -2.51 19.02 -16.35
CA ILE A 127 -3.12 20.28 -16.80
C ILE A 127 -3.01 21.30 -15.68
N ALA A 128 -2.42 22.46 -15.96
CA ALA A 128 -2.55 23.63 -15.09
C ALA A 128 -3.55 24.61 -15.72
N SER A 129 -4.34 25.30 -14.90
CA SER A 129 -5.32 26.28 -15.38
C SER A 129 -5.21 27.55 -14.56
N ASN A 130 -5.34 28.71 -15.20
CA ASN A 130 -5.48 29.97 -14.48
C ASN A 130 -6.86 30.02 -13.81
N TRP A 131 -6.90 30.37 -12.53
CA TRP A 131 -8.14 30.38 -11.75
C TRP A 131 -9.10 31.50 -12.15
N GLU A 132 -8.60 32.61 -12.72
CA GLU A 132 -9.42 33.79 -13.06
C GLU A 132 -10.21 33.63 -14.36
N ASP A 133 -9.55 33.17 -15.43
CA ASP A 133 -10.11 33.08 -16.78
C ASP A 133 -10.31 31.64 -17.28
N GLY A 134 -9.82 30.64 -16.54
CA GLY A 134 -9.91 29.24 -16.90
C GLY A 134 -9.02 28.85 -18.09
N GLU A 135 -8.07 29.70 -18.48
CA GLU A 135 -7.13 29.37 -19.55
C GLU A 135 -6.28 28.15 -19.13
N GLU A 136 -6.43 27.05 -19.87
CA GLU A 136 -5.67 25.83 -19.65
C GLU A 136 -4.27 25.95 -20.28
N TYR A 137 -3.25 25.70 -19.49
CA TYR A 137 -1.87 25.47 -19.93
C TYR A 137 -1.65 23.96 -20.19
N ALA A 138 -2.60 23.32 -20.88
CA ALA A 138 -2.63 21.88 -21.09
C ALA A 138 -1.39 21.38 -21.83
N GLY A 139 -0.70 20.37 -21.29
CA GLY A 139 0.40 19.67 -21.96
C GLY A 139 1.81 20.21 -21.69
N ASP A 140 1.99 21.11 -20.73
CA ASP A 140 3.32 21.62 -20.36
C ASP A 140 4.08 20.72 -19.36
N PHE A 141 3.45 19.64 -18.85
CA PHE A 141 4.10 18.69 -17.98
C PHE A 141 3.52 17.29 -17.95
N GLU A 142 4.40 16.32 -17.68
CA GLU A 142 4.05 14.92 -17.52
C GLU A 142 3.23 14.74 -16.23
N PRO A 143 2.15 13.93 -16.27
CA PRO A 143 1.46 13.51 -15.06
C PRO A 143 2.46 12.92 -14.06
N MET A 144 2.29 13.26 -12.79
CA MET A 144 3.15 12.73 -11.75
C MET A 144 2.93 11.22 -11.65
N ASP A 145 4.01 10.44 -11.66
CA ASP A 145 3.97 8.99 -11.47
C ASP A 145 4.71 8.64 -10.17
N LEU A 146 3.96 8.55 -9.06
CA LEU A 146 4.50 8.24 -7.76
C LEU A 146 4.61 6.73 -7.57
N THR A 147 5.74 6.26 -7.06
CA THR A 147 5.89 4.86 -6.61
C THR A 147 5.11 4.62 -5.31
N LEU A 148 4.87 3.36 -4.97
CA LEU A 148 4.28 2.97 -3.69
C LEU A 148 5.12 3.47 -2.51
N GLU A 149 6.45 3.41 -2.60
CA GLU A 149 7.37 3.91 -1.58
C GLU A 149 7.19 5.42 -1.37
N MET A 150 7.10 6.19 -2.46
CA MET A 150 6.84 7.63 -2.41
C MET A 150 5.50 7.97 -1.75
N ILE A 151 4.43 7.26 -2.10
CA ILE A 151 3.10 7.47 -1.54
C ILE A 151 3.07 7.17 -0.03
N VAL A 152 3.70 6.07 0.38
CA VAL A 152 3.81 5.70 1.81
C VAL A 152 4.65 6.73 2.58
N GLN A 153 5.74 7.21 1.99
CA GLN A 153 6.62 8.24 2.57
C GLN A 153 5.90 9.58 2.77
N LEU A 154 5.12 10.04 1.78
CA LEU A 154 4.32 11.26 1.91
C LEU A 154 3.34 11.18 3.08
N ASN A 155 2.78 10.00 3.32
CA ASN A 155 1.91 9.74 4.46
C ASN A 155 2.69 9.52 5.78
N GLY A 156 4.00 9.66 5.78
CA GLY A 156 4.88 9.58 6.94
C GLY A 156 5.12 8.17 7.45
N GLY A 157 5.05 7.17 6.56
CA GLY A 157 5.50 5.80 6.81
C GLY A 157 6.73 5.44 5.96
N CYS A 158 7.18 4.20 6.06
CA CYS A 158 8.23 3.66 5.19
C CYS A 158 7.94 2.19 4.84
N ILE A 159 8.43 1.73 3.69
CA ILE A 159 8.39 0.31 3.30
C ILE A 159 9.75 -0.32 3.60
N GLU A 160 9.78 -1.43 4.34
CA GLU A 160 11.02 -2.19 4.51
C GLU A 160 11.36 -2.99 3.25
N LYS A 161 12.58 -2.80 2.72
CA LYS A 161 13.01 -3.38 1.44
C LYS A 161 13.39 -4.86 1.50
N ASN A 162 13.32 -5.49 2.68
CA ASN A 162 13.61 -6.92 2.84
C ASN A 162 12.37 -7.76 2.50
N MET A 163 11.98 -7.72 1.22
CA MET A 163 10.87 -8.52 0.68
C MET A 163 11.33 -9.97 0.54
N HIS A 164 10.88 -10.86 1.42
CA HIS A 164 11.43 -12.22 1.52
C HIS A 164 10.80 -13.24 0.55
N ARG A 165 9.77 -12.89 -0.24
CA ARG A 165 8.90 -13.92 -0.84
C ARG A 165 8.50 -13.78 -2.30
N ILE A 166 9.12 -12.88 -3.07
CA ILE A 166 8.75 -12.70 -4.48
C ILE A 166 9.02 -13.98 -5.30
N PRO A 167 7.98 -14.66 -5.81
CA PRO A 167 8.17 -15.80 -6.68
C PRO A 167 8.83 -15.38 -7.99
N LYS A 168 9.67 -16.25 -8.57
CA LYS A 168 10.26 -15.97 -9.89
C LYS A 168 9.21 -16.21 -10.96
N GLU A 169 9.21 -15.37 -12.00
CA GLU A 169 8.25 -15.49 -13.12
C GLU A 169 8.26 -16.88 -13.78
N ILE A 170 9.42 -17.53 -13.86
CA ILE A 170 9.53 -18.89 -14.42
C ILE A 170 8.74 -19.94 -13.61
N ASP A 171 8.48 -19.66 -12.34
CA ASP A 171 7.75 -20.55 -11.43
C ASP A 171 6.25 -20.16 -11.34
N TYR A 172 5.80 -19.08 -12.00
CA TYR A 172 4.41 -18.60 -11.87
C TYR A 172 3.38 -19.65 -12.23
N GLN A 173 3.56 -20.35 -13.35
CA GLN A 173 2.60 -21.34 -13.81
C GLN A 173 2.41 -22.47 -12.79
N ILE A 174 3.51 -23.05 -12.30
CA ILE A 174 3.45 -24.17 -11.36
C ILE A 174 2.90 -23.72 -9.99
N ILE A 175 3.23 -22.51 -9.55
CA ILE A 175 2.69 -21.93 -8.31
C ILE A 175 1.19 -21.69 -8.43
N LEU A 176 0.71 -21.16 -9.56
CA LEU A 176 -0.72 -20.97 -9.80
C LEU A 176 -1.47 -22.29 -9.81
N GLU A 177 -0.98 -23.30 -10.52
CA GLU A 177 -1.60 -24.64 -10.54
C GLU A 177 -1.68 -25.26 -9.14
N CYS A 178 -0.59 -25.13 -8.37
CA CYS A 178 -0.54 -25.60 -6.99
C CYS A 178 -1.51 -24.81 -6.08
N ALA A 179 -1.52 -23.49 -6.19
CA ALA A 179 -2.41 -22.62 -5.45
C ALA A 179 -3.88 -22.94 -5.77
N VAL A 180 -4.26 -23.05 -7.04
CA VAL A 180 -5.62 -23.44 -7.45
C VAL A 180 -6.01 -24.79 -6.85
N PHE A 181 -5.11 -25.79 -6.89
CA PHE A 181 -5.36 -27.09 -6.26
C PHE A 181 -5.56 -26.97 -4.75
N ILE A 182 -4.73 -26.19 -4.05
CA ILE A 182 -4.81 -25.96 -2.61
C ILE A 182 -6.10 -25.21 -2.24
N LEU A 183 -6.44 -24.13 -2.93
CA LEU A 183 -7.60 -23.29 -2.66
C LEU A 183 -8.91 -24.06 -2.93
N LYS A 184 -8.94 -24.95 -3.93
CA LYS A 184 -10.07 -25.88 -4.17
C LYS A 184 -10.24 -26.90 -3.05
N ASN A 185 -9.14 -27.37 -2.46
CA ASN A 185 -9.10 -28.43 -1.44
C ASN A 185 -8.64 -27.92 -0.07
N GLN A 186 -9.07 -26.70 0.29
CA GLN A 186 -8.51 -25.96 1.42
C GLN A 186 -8.61 -26.70 2.76
N LYS A 187 -9.73 -27.40 3.03
CA LYS A 187 -9.93 -28.10 4.32
C LYS A 187 -8.93 -29.24 4.48
N GLU A 188 -8.69 -29.98 3.41
CA GLU A 188 -7.74 -31.07 3.33
C GLU A 188 -6.31 -30.53 3.42
N TYR A 189 -6.01 -29.43 2.70
CA TYR A 189 -4.71 -28.77 2.77
C TYR A 189 -4.38 -28.30 4.19
N MET A 190 -5.34 -27.70 4.91
CA MET A 190 -5.12 -27.26 6.29
C MET A 190 -4.70 -28.41 7.21
N ARG A 191 -5.28 -29.61 7.02
CA ARG A 191 -4.88 -30.81 7.78
C ARG A 191 -3.47 -31.27 7.38
N TYR A 192 -3.18 -31.25 6.09
CA TYR A 192 -1.87 -31.61 5.55
C TYR A 192 -0.76 -30.66 6.05
N SER A 193 -0.95 -29.35 5.95
CA SER A 193 0.00 -28.35 6.44
C SER A 193 0.18 -28.42 7.97
N GLN A 194 -0.90 -28.65 8.73
CA GLN A 194 -0.80 -28.88 10.18
C GLN A 194 0.04 -30.14 10.50
N TYR A 195 -0.10 -31.20 9.71
CA TYR A 195 0.77 -32.38 9.84
C TYR A 195 2.24 -32.02 9.59
N LEU A 196 2.55 -31.27 8.52
CA LEU A 196 3.93 -30.81 8.24
C LEU A 196 4.49 -29.94 9.37
N GLN A 197 3.72 -28.99 9.90
CA GLN A 197 4.13 -28.15 11.03
C GLN A 197 4.47 -28.98 12.28
N ASN A 198 3.69 -30.03 12.55
CA ASN A 198 3.96 -30.93 13.67
C ASN A 198 5.22 -31.79 13.46
N CYS A 199 5.55 -32.15 12.21
CA CYS A 199 6.82 -32.80 11.88
C CYS A 199 8.00 -31.89 12.28
N MET A 200 7.91 -30.59 11.96
CA MET A 200 8.98 -29.63 12.20
C MET A 200 9.17 -29.30 13.68
N ARG A 201 8.11 -29.31 14.49
CA ARG A 201 8.23 -29.11 15.96
C ARG A 201 8.97 -30.25 16.67
N LYS A 202 8.94 -31.46 16.10
CA LYS A 202 9.55 -32.66 16.71
C LYS A 202 10.98 -32.90 16.24
N ASN A 203 11.35 -32.41 15.05
CA ASN A 203 12.72 -32.46 14.57
C ASN A 203 13.44 -31.18 15.01
N GLU A 204 14.41 -31.30 15.91
CA GLU A 204 15.25 -30.19 16.43
C GLU A 204 16.06 -29.44 15.35
N LEU A 205 15.93 -29.83 14.08
CA LEU A 205 16.61 -29.24 12.93
C LEU A 205 15.63 -28.40 12.10
N HIS A 206 15.27 -27.23 12.64
CA HIS A 206 14.40 -26.27 11.95
C HIS A 206 14.91 -25.86 10.56
N ASP A 207 16.20 -26.01 10.26
CA ASP A 207 16.80 -25.67 8.96
C ASP A 207 16.87 -26.83 7.98
N ALA A 208 16.64 -28.07 8.42
CA ALA A 208 16.75 -29.24 7.54
C ALA A 208 15.63 -29.27 6.49
N LEU A 209 15.99 -29.50 5.22
CA LEU A 209 15.03 -29.73 4.13
C LEU A 209 14.57 -31.19 4.05
N ALA A 210 15.42 -32.13 4.48
CA ALA A 210 15.06 -33.54 4.56
C ALA A 210 14.33 -33.82 5.88
N VAL A 211 13.19 -34.50 5.79
CA VAL A 211 12.34 -34.86 6.92
C VAL A 211 12.17 -36.37 6.93
N LYS A 212 12.30 -36.95 8.12
CA LYS A 212 11.99 -38.34 8.44
C LYS A 212 11.22 -38.35 9.75
N THR A 213 10.03 -38.94 9.76
CA THR A 213 9.14 -38.88 10.94
C THR A 213 8.11 -40.02 10.93
N SER A 214 7.38 -40.18 12.03
CA SER A 214 6.31 -41.18 12.09
C SER A 214 5.12 -40.78 11.23
N ASN A 215 4.60 -41.75 10.48
CA ASN A 215 3.36 -41.61 9.71
C ASN A 215 2.17 -41.22 10.63
N ALA A 216 2.14 -41.71 11.87
CA ALA A 216 1.15 -41.37 12.87
C ALA A 216 1.66 -40.28 13.82
N GLN A 217 0.92 -39.19 13.97
CA GLN A 217 1.26 -38.12 14.89
C GLN A 217 0.13 -37.80 15.85
N VAL A 218 0.44 -37.78 17.14
CA VAL A 218 -0.48 -37.30 18.18
C VAL A 218 -0.46 -35.78 18.18
N VAL A 219 -1.65 -35.17 18.03
CA VAL A 219 -1.87 -33.72 18.10
C VAL A 219 -2.57 -33.34 19.42
N GLN A 220 -2.85 -32.05 19.64
CA GLN A 220 -3.59 -31.58 20.82
C GLN A 220 -4.92 -32.36 20.97
N ASN A 221 -5.26 -32.71 22.22
CA ASN A 221 -6.40 -33.56 22.61
C ASN A 221 -6.21 -35.08 22.39
N ASN A 222 -4.98 -35.58 22.27
CA ASN A 222 -4.67 -37.01 22.08
C ASN A 222 -5.30 -37.64 20.83
N ILE A 223 -5.58 -36.82 19.82
CA ILE A 223 -6.07 -37.30 18.52
C ILE A 223 -4.85 -37.73 17.69
N THR A 224 -4.90 -38.91 17.09
CA THR A 224 -3.89 -39.37 16.14
C THR A 224 -4.27 -38.94 14.73
N VAL A 225 -3.37 -38.23 14.06
CA VAL A 225 -3.48 -37.83 12.66
C VAL A 225 -2.43 -38.59 11.84
N TYR A 226 -2.80 -39.02 10.64
CA TYR A 226 -1.93 -39.76 9.74
C TYR A 226 -1.53 -38.90 8.54
N ALA A 227 -0.37 -39.17 7.96
CA ALA A 227 0.05 -38.55 6.70
C ALA A 227 -0.95 -38.89 5.59
N ASP A 228 -1.49 -37.87 4.91
CA ASP A 228 -2.30 -38.10 3.72
C ASP A 228 -1.38 -38.29 2.50
N LYS A 229 -1.22 -39.56 2.09
CA LYS A 229 -0.35 -39.95 0.98
C LYS A 229 -0.64 -39.17 -0.30
N LYS A 230 -1.91 -38.82 -0.56
CA LYS A 230 -2.30 -38.10 -1.79
C LYS A 230 -1.65 -36.72 -1.85
N TRP A 231 -1.59 -36.03 -0.72
CA TRP A 231 -0.98 -34.70 -0.65
C TRP A 231 0.52 -34.75 -0.86
N PHE A 232 1.22 -35.71 -0.24
CA PHE A 232 2.67 -35.85 -0.42
C PHE A 232 3.06 -36.11 -1.88
N PHE A 233 2.39 -37.05 -2.55
CA PHE A 233 2.66 -37.30 -3.97
C PHE A 233 2.24 -36.11 -4.85
N LYS A 234 1.17 -35.40 -4.50
CA LYS A 234 0.76 -34.21 -5.26
C LYS A 234 1.76 -33.05 -5.11
N MET A 235 2.34 -32.85 -3.92
CA MET A 235 3.38 -31.84 -3.72
C MET A 235 4.71 -32.24 -4.39
N GLU A 236 4.98 -33.54 -4.54
CA GLU A 236 6.09 -34.04 -5.36
C GLU A 236 5.85 -33.78 -6.86
N GLU A 237 4.63 -34.00 -7.35
CA GLU A 237 4.22 -33.67 -8.73
C GLU A 237 4.37 -32.17 -9.03
N PHE A 238 4.02 -31.30 -8.09
CA PHE A 238 4.24 -29.85 -8.20
C PHE A 238 5.70 -29.42 -7.98
N GLY A 239 6.63 -30.35 -7.73
CA GLY A 239 8.05 -30.05 -7.54
C GLY A 239 8.40 -29.33 -6.23
N LEU A 240 7.51 -29.35 -5.24
CA LEU A 240 7.76 -28.77 -3.90
C LEU A 240 8.44 -29.78 -2.98
N LEU A 241 8.17 -31.08 -3.20
CA LEU A 241 8.81 -32.19 -2.51
C LEU A 241 9.57 -33.08 -3.50
N LYS A 242 10.50 -33.87 -2.97
CA LYS A 242 11.16 -34.97 -3.67
C LYS A 242 11.49 -36.09 -2.69
N ASP A 243 11.87 -37.24 -3.23
CA ASP A 243 12.27 -38.43 -2.48
C ASP A 243 11.16 -38.87 -1.50
N VAL A 244 9.89 -38.75 -1.91
CA VAL A 244 8.74 -39.06 -1.04
C VAL A 244 8.63 -40.57 -0.83
N CYS A 245 8.83 -41.02 0.40
CA CYS A 245 8.71 -42.42 0.80
C CYS A 245 7.73 -42.55 1.97
N ILE A 246 6.60 -43.25 1.75
CA ILE A 246 5.54 -43.39 2.76
C ILE A 246 5.29 -44.85 3.14
N GLY A 247 5.88 -45.27 4.26
CA GLY A 247 5.64 -46.56 4.91
C GLY A 247 4.41 -46.57 5.82
N GLU A 248 4.18 -47.68 6.52
CA GLU A 248 3.08 -47.80 7.49
C GLU A 248 3.38 -47.05 8.79
N GLU A 249 4.60 -47.15 9.30
CA GLU A 249 5.02 -46.51 10.57
C GLU A 249 5.72 -45.16 10.37
N GLU A 250 6.33 -44.97 9.20
CA GLU A 250 7.28 -43.89 8.93
C GLU A 250 7.05 -43.26 7.56
N ILE A 251 7.32 -41.96 7.47
CA ILE A 251 7.36 -41.18 6.23
C ILE A 251 8.68 -40.40 6.15
N SER A 252 9.22 -40.30 4.95
CA SER A 252 10.32 -39.39 4.63
C SER A 252 10.09 -38.67 3.31
N PHE A 253 10.62 -37.46 3.23
CA PHE A 253 10.55 -36.58 2.07
C PHE A 253 11.59 -35.46 2.21
N THR A 254 11.90 -34.79 1.11
CA THR A 254 12.78 -33.62 1.11
C THR A 254 12.09 -32.45 0.45
N TYR A 255 12.05 -31.29 1.10
CA TYR A 255 11.64 -30.04 0.45
C TYR A 255 12.65 -29.68 -0.64
N THR A 256 12.19 -29.29 -1.83
CA THR A 256 13.09 -29.00 -2.96
C THR A 256 13.88 -27.71 -2.76
N SER A 257 13.39 -26.80 -1.92
CA SER A 257 14.03 -25.52 -1.58
C SER A 257 13.53 -24.98 -0.23
N PRO A 258 14.21 -23.97 0.36
CA PRO A 258 13.68 -23.21 1.50
C PRO A 258 12.30 -22.59 1.21
N PHE A 259 12.08 -22.08 0.00
CA PHE A 259 10.79 -21.54 -0.44
C PHE A 259 9.68 -22.60 -0.40
N ALA A 260 9.94 -23.80 -0.94
CA ALA A 260 8.97 -24.90 -0.92
C ALA A 260 8.63 -25.32 0.52
N LYS A 261 9.63 -25.31 1.41
CA LYS A 261 9.41 -25.57 2.83
C LYS A 261 8.54 -24.50 3.49
N GLU A 262 8.88 -23.24 3.29
CA GLU A 262 8.17 -22.12 3.92
C GLU A 262 6.72 -22.03 3.44
N SER A 263 6.49 -22.07 2.13
CA SER A 263 5.14 -22.02 1.52
C SER A 263 4.23 -23.16 1.97
N LEU A 264 4.75 -24.38 2.16
CA LEU A 264 3.96 -25.50 2.67
C LEU A 264 3.66 -25.42 4.17
N LEU A 265 4.50 -24.71 4.93
CA LEU A 265 4.32 -24.51 6.37
C LEU A 265 3.44 -23.30 6.70
N VAL A 266 3.42 -22.26 5.86
CA VAL A 266 2.61 -21.06 6.07
C VAL A 266 1.29 -21.18 5.31
N THR A 267 0.23 -21.60 6.02
CA THR A 267 -1.06 -21.97 5.42
C THR A 267 -1.72 -20.87 4.59
N GLY A 268 -1.53 -19.59 4.95
CA GLY A 268 -2.14 -18.43 4.28
C GLY A 268 -1.47 -17.99 2.97
N SER A 269 -0.20 -18.33 2.79
CA SER A 269 0.67 -17.79 1.72
C SER A 269 0.20 -18.13 0.30
N TRP A 270 -0.55 -19.21 0.12
CA TRP A 270 -1.00 -19.64 -1.21
C TRP A 270 -2.03 -18.70 -1.84
N LEU A 271 -2.91 -18.09 -1.05
CA LEU A 271 -3.83 -17.08 -1.57
C LEU A 271 -3.08 -15.81 -1.95
N GLU A 272 -2.08 -15.41 -1.15
CA GLU A 272 -1.25 -14.23 -1.37
C GLU A 272 -0.44 -14.37 -2.68
N MET A 273 0.27 -15.49 -2.85
CA MET A 273 0.99 -15.79 -4.09
C MET A 273 0.07 -15.86 -5.31
N TYR A 274 -1.12 -16.47 -5.17
CA TYR A 274 -2.10 -16.53 -6.27
C TYR A 274 -2.51 -15.12 -6.72
N VAL A 275 -2.88 -14.25 -5.78
CA VAL A 275 -3.30 -12.87 -6.08
C VAL A 275 -2.13 -12.06 -6.65
N TYR A 276 -0.92 -12.24 -6.12
CA TYR A 276 0.27 -11.54 -6.58
C TYR A 276 0.57 -11.87 -8.04
N ILE A 277 0.64 -13.16 -8.36
CA ILE A 277 0.91 -13.62 -9.72
C ILE A 277 -0.22 -13.18 -10.67
N ALA A 278 -1.48 -13.28 -10.24
CA ALA A 278 -2.62 -12.81 -11.04
C ALA A 278 -2.54 -11.31 -11.34
N ALA A 279 -2.14 -10.49 -10.37
CA ALA A 279 -1.93 -9.05 -10.56
C ALA A 279 -0.78 -8.78 -11.54
N CYS A 280 0.37 -9.46 -11.40
CA CYS A 280 1.49 -9.34 -12.33
C CYS A 280 1.10 -9.72 -13.77
N LEU A 281 0.43 -10.87 -13.95
CA LEU A 281 0.02 -11.35 -15.26
C LEU A 281 -1.06 -10.51 -15.93
N SER A 282 -1.87 -9.77 -15.15
CA SER A 282 -2.89 -8.88 -15.71
C SER A 282 -2.30 -7.71 -16.51
N GLN A 283 -1.09 -7.26 -16.18
CA GLN A 283 -0.45 -6.06 -16.75
C GLN A 283 -1.28 -4.77 -16.57
N GLU A 284 -2.25 -4.76 -15.66
CA GLU A 284 -3.14 -3.61 -15.40
C GLU A 284 -2.62 -2.66 -14.31
N TYR A 285 -1.54 -3.05 -13.64
CA TYR A 285 -0.95 -2.37 -12.48
C TYR A 285 0.48 -1.97 -12.79
N ASP A 286 0.84 -0.76 -12.36
CA ASP A 286 2.16 -0.16 -12.61
C ASP A 286 3.21 -0.67 -11.61
N GLU A 287 2.78 -1.13 -10.44
CA GLU A 287 3.64 -1.66 -9.37
C GLU A 287 2.88 -2.71 -8.55
N VAL A 288 3.54 -3.83 -8.23
CA VAL A 288 2.96 -4.94 -7.45
C VAL A 288 3.99 -5.42 -6.44
N MET A 289 3.62 -5.36 -5.15
CA MET A 289 4.44 -5.80 -4.02
C MET A 289 3.67 -6.83 -3.17
N GLU A 290 4.37 -7.85 -2.65
CA GLU A 290 3.83 -8.93 -1.80
C GLU A 290 4.57 -9.00 -0.46
N SER A 291 3.86 -9.29 0.64
CA SER A 291 4.40 -9.31 2.01
C SER A 291 5.12 -8.00 2.40
N VAL A 292 4.41 -6.88 2.22
CA VAL A 292 4.96 -5.53 2.46
C VAL A 292 4.94 -5.21 3.94
N ILE A 293 6.11 -4.95 4.52
CA ILE A 293 6.22 -4.45 5.89
C ILE A 293 6.19 -2.92 5.87
N LEU A 294 5.16 -2.37 6.52
CA LEU A 294 4.95 -0.94 6.70
C LEU A 294 5.40 -0.50 8.08
N ASP A 295 6.33 0.44 8.08
CA ASP A 295 6.79 1.16 9.26
C ASP A 295 5.97 2.43 9.47
N TRP A 296 5.53 2.66 10.71
CA TRP A 296 4.57 3.73 11.02
C TRP A 296 5.18 5.11 11.21
N ASN A 297 6.45 5.20 11.61
CA ASN A 297 7.11 6.46 11.97
C ASN A 297 8.08 6.95 10.87
N GLY A 298 8.35 6.08 9.88
CA GLY A 298 9.21 6.34 8.74
C GLY A 298 10.71 6.19 9.03
N VAL A 299 11.08 5.64 10.18
CA VAL A 299 12.45 5.56 10.69
C VAL A 299 12.83 4.10 10.92
N LEU A 300 13.49 3.51 9.92
CA LEU A 300 13.88 2.12 9.98
C LEU A 300 14.89 1.85 11.10
N GLY A 301 14.64 0.79 11.87
CA GLY A 301 15.57 0.26 12.85
C GLY A 301 15.47 0.85 14.25
N GLU A 302 14.40 1.60 14.57
CA GLU A 302 14.12 2.01 15.95
C GLU A 302 13.64 0.83 16.82
N ASP A 303 14.03 0.84 18.09
CA ASP A 303 13.53 -0.11 19.08
C ASP A 303 12.04 0.14 19.36
N PHE A 304 11.26 -0.94 19.45
CA PHE A 304 9.80 -0.91 19.72
C PHE A 304 8.95 -0.23 18.63
N ASP A 305 9.40 -0.26 17.37
CA ASP A 305 8.62 0.31 16.28
C ASP A 305 7.31 -0.44 16.03
N VAL A 306 6.28 0.31 15.64
CA VAL A 306 5.01 -0.24 15.20
C VAL A 306 5.14 -0.58 13.72
N LYS A 307 5.08 -1.88 13.43
CA LYS A 307 5.16 -2.41 12.07
C LYS A 307 3.96 -3.29 11.79
N ASN A 308 3.45 -3.20 10.56
CA ASN A 308 2.35 -4.04 10.09
C ASN A 308 2.70 -4.63 8.73
N GLU A 309 2.32 -5.88 8.52
CA GLU A 309 2.44 -6.54 7.22
C GLU A 309 1.14 -6.36 6.43
N ILE A 310 1.29 -6.00 5.15
CA ILE A 310 0.22 -6.02 4.17
C ILE A 310 0.53 -7.14 3.19
N ASP A 311 -0.45 -8.02 3.01
CA ASP A 311 -0.31 -9.19 2.14
C ASP A 311 0.09 -8.77 0.72
N LEU A 312 -0.61 -7.79 0.13
CA LEU A 312 -0.14 -7.14 -1.11
C LEU A 312 -0.42 -5.64 -1.11
N LEU A 313 0.52 -4.89 -1.68
CA LEU A 313 0.37 -3.49 -2.02
C LEU A 313 0.60 -3.32 -3.52
N ILE A 314 -0.42 -2.88 -4.24
CA ILE A 314 -0.36 -2.70 -5.69
C ILE A 314 -0.75 -1.28 -6.06
N ARG A 315 -0.36 -0.84 -7.25
CA ARG A 315 -0.56 0.53 -7.71
C ARG A 315 -1.14 0.57 -9.11
N LYS A 316 -2.13 1.43 -9.30
CA LYS A 316 -2.58 1.87 -10.62
C LYS A 316 -2.56 3.39 -10.66
N LYS A 317 -1.68 3.99 -11.47
CA LYS A 317 -1.32 5.41 -11.44
C LYS A 317 -1.00 5.84 -10.00
N ASN A 318 -1.44 7.00 -9.53
CA ASN A 318 -1.20 7.41 -8.15
C ASN A 318 -2.19 6.83 -7.13
N THR A 319 -2.91 5.76 -7.47
CA THR A 319 -3.85 5.08 -6.55
C THR A 319 -3.21 3.83 -5.97
N PRO A 320 -2.83 3.83 -4.68
CA PRO A 320 -2.39 2.62 -4.00
C PRO A 320 -3.60 1.76 -3.60
N ILE A 321 -3.45 0.45 -3.72
CA ILE A 321 -4.47 -0.54 -3.40
C ILE A 321 -3.86 -1.52 -2.39
N PHE A 322 -4.38 -1.48 -1.17
CA PHE A 322 -3.98 -2.33 -0.06
C PHE A 322 -4.86 -3.56 -0.06
N ILE A 323 -4.27 -4.74 -0.16
CA ILE A 323 -4.99 -6.01 -0.26
C ILE A 323 -4.64 -6.87 0.94
N SER A 324 -5.67 -7.38 1.61
CA SER A 324 -5.51 -8.47 2.57
C SER A 324 -6.19 -9.74 2.10
N CYS A 325 -5.44 -10.84 2.12
CA CYS A 325 -5.84 -12.18 1.74
C CYS A 325 -6.26 -12.99 2.97
N LYS A 326 -7.47 -13.55 2.97
CA LYS A 326 -8.01 -14.35 4.07
C LYS A 326 -8.50 -15.70 3.60
N MET A 327 -7.76 -16.75 3.92
CA MET A 327 -8.18 -18.15 3.77
C MET A 327 -9.17 -18.58 4.87
N ARG A 328 -10.12 -17.72 5.23
CA ARG A 328 -11.18 -17.97 6.23
C ARG A 328 -12.29 -16.93 6.06
N LYS A 329 -13.39 -17.11 6.78
CA LYS A 329 -14.42 -16.07 6.92
C LYS A 329 -13.80 -14.76 7.40
N ILE A 330 -14.19 -13.69 6.74
CA ILE A 330 -13.85 -12.31 7.12
C ILE A 330 -14.72 -11.85 8.29
N ASN A 331 -14.19 -10.97 9.12
CA ASN A 331 -14.87 -10.39 10.26
C ASN A 331 -14.62 -8.86 10.32
N ALA A 332 -15.23 -8.20 11.30
CA ALA A 332 -15.14 -6.74 11.42
C ALA A 332 -13.73 -6.23 11.71
N VAL A 333 -12.88 -7.03 12.38
CA VAL A 333 -11.48 -6.68 12.64
C VAL A 333 -10.72 -6.60 11.33
N ASP A 334 -10.91 -7.59 10.44
CA ASP A 334 -10.26 -7.61 9.12
C ASP A 334 -10.57 -6.34 8.31
N LEU A 335 -11.85 -5.91 8.30
CA LEU A 335 -12.30 -4.71 7.59
C LEU A 335 -11.69 -3.43 8.18
N ASN A 336 -11.70 -3.30 9.51
CA ASN A 336 -11.16 -2.12 10.19
C ASN A 336 -9.65 -2.00 9.98
N GLU A 337 -8.95 -3.12 10.04
CA GLU A 337 -7.50 -3.20 9.88
C GLU A 337 -7.07 -2.74 8.49
N ILE A 338 -7.59 -3.36 7.42
CA ILE A 338 -7.20 -2.99 6.05
C ILE A 338 -7.60 -1.55 5.70
N LYS A 339 -8.75 -1.08 6.21
CA LYS A 339 -9.20 0.30 6.01
C LYS A 339 -8.26 1.28 6.69
N GLN A 340 -7.83 0.97 7.93
CA GLN A 340 -6.88 1.78 8.66
C GLN A 340 -5.56 1.87 7.90
N TYR A 341 -5.04 0.77 7.37
CA TYR A 341 -3.78 0.78 6.62
C TYR A 341 -3.88 1.62 5.36
N ALA A 342 -4.94 1.41 4.55
CA ALA A 342 -5.15 2.19 3.34
C ALA A 342 -5.22 3.70 3.63
N GLN A 343 -5.99 4.11 4.65
CA GLN A 343 -6.09 5.52 5.04
C GLN A 343 -4.79 6.06 5.62
N ARG A 344 -4.08 5.27 6.43
CA ARG A 344 -2.87 5.69 7.15
C ARG A 344 -1.69 5.92 6.21
N PHE A 345 -1.54 5.06 5.20
CA PHE A 345 -0.35 4.97 4.37
C PHE A 345 -0.57 5.37 2.91
N GLY A 346 -1.81 5.31 2.42
CA GLY A 346 -2.14 5.70 1.05
C GLY A 346 -2.94 7.00 0.92
N GLY A 347 -3.41 7.58 2.02
CA GLY A 347 -4.23 8.79 2.01
C GLY A 347 -5.66 8.56 1.50
N ASP A 348 -6.35 9.65 1.16
CA ASP A 348 -7.79 9.61 0.86
C ASP A 348 -8.14 8.85 -0.45
N GLY A 349 -7.21 8.86 -1.42
CA GLY A 349 -7.37 8.13 -2.68
C GLY A 349 -7.18 6.61 -2.59
N ALA A 350 -6.66 6.10 -1.47
CA ALA A 350 -6.28 4.70 -1.34
C ALA A 350 -7.49 3.75 -1.35
N LYS A 351 -7.29 2.55 -1.93
CA LYS A 351 -8.28 1.49 -1.91
C LYS A 351 -7.90 0.42 -0.90
N ALA A 352 -8.89 -0.05 -0.15
CA ALA A 352 -8.77 -1.21 0.73
C ALA A 352 -9.56 -2.37 0.12
N VAL A 353 -8.91 -3.52 -0.02
CA VAL A 353 -9.47 -4.74 -0.62
C VAL A 353 -9.25 -5.91 0.33
N ILE A 354 -10.28 -6.72 0.53
CA ILE A 354 -10.14 -8.05 1.13
C ILE A 354 -10.48 -9.11 0.10
N ILE A 355 -9.58 -10.07 -0.07
CA ILE A 355 -9.77 -11.25 -0.91
C ILE A 355 -9.92 -12.45 0.01
N THR A 356 -10.95 -13.27 -0.20
CA THR A 356 -11.20 -14.44 0.64
C THR A 356 -11.59 -15.68 -0.15
N THR A 357 -11.12 -16.84 0.30
CA THR A 357 -11.56 -18.15 -0.23
C THR A 357 -12.93 -18.58 0.29
N ASN A 358 -13.54 -17.81 1.19
CA ASN A 358 -14.84 -18.11 1.76
C ASN A 358 -15.94 -17.43 0.92
N GLU A 359 -16.94 -18.21 0.50
CA GLU A 359 -18.15 -17.65 -0.12
C GLU A 359 -18.94 -16.83 0.91
N ILE A 360 -19.38 -15.63 0.54
CA ILE A 360 -20.24 -14.78 1.36
C ILE A 360 -21.70 -15.10 1.03
N ASN A 361 -22.35 -15.85 1.91
CA ASN A 361 -23.77 -16.19 1.76
C ASN A 361 -24.67 -15.20 2.50
N GLN A 362 -26.00 -15.40 2.43
CA GLN A 362 -27.00 -14.53 3.08
C GLN A 362 -26.74 -14.30 4.58
N LYS A 363 -26.17 -15.27 5.31
CA LYS A 363 -25.89 -15.12 6.75
C LYS A 363 -24.71 -14.19 7.02
N GLU A 364 -23.87 -13.96 6.03
CA GLU A 364 -22.75 -13.03 6.09
C GLU A 364 -23.08 -11.68 5.42
N MET A 365 -24.32 -11.44 4.97
CA MET A 365 -24.67 -10.18 4.30
C MET A 365 -24.38 -8.94 5.16
N THR A 366 -24.47 -9.05 6.49
CA THR A 366 -24.09 -7.97 7.41
C THR A 366 -22.62 -7.57 7.27
N ILE A 367 -21.70 -8.51 7.04
CA ILE A 367 -20.28 -8.18 6.86
C ILE A 367 -20.03 -7.53 5.50
N LYS A 368 -20.74 -7.97 4.46
CA LYS A 368 -20.68 -7.38 3.12
C LYS A 368 -21.18 -5.94 3.12
N ASN A 369 -22.36 -5.69 3.70
CA ASN A 369 -22.91 -4.35 3.84
C ASN A 369 -21.98 -3.44 4.65
N ARG A 370 -21.37 -3.96 5.71
CA ARG A 370 -20.39 -3.21 6.48
C ARG A 370 -19.17 -2.83 5.66
N ALA A 371 -18.65 -3.77 4.85
CA ALA A 371 -17.52 -3.49 3.98
C ALA A 371 -17.87 -2.39 2.97
N GLU A 372 -19.06 -2.45 2.36
CA GLU A 372 -19.56 -1.43 1.44
C GLU A 372 -19.67 -0.05 2.09
N GLU A 373 -20.28 0.06 3.27
CA GLU A 373 -20.40 1.31 4.04
C GLU A 373 -19.02 1.88 4.45
N MET A 374 -18.01 1.01 4.62
CA MET A 374 -16.63 1.42 4.92
C MET A 374 -15.82 1.76 3.66
N GLY A 375 -16.35 1.49 2.46
CA GLY A 375 -15.63 1.57 1.20
C GLY A 375 -14.49 0.55 1.08
N VAL A 376 -14.65 -0.63 1.67
CA VAL A 376 -13.75 -1.78 1.53
C VAL A 376 -14.31 -2.71 0.46
N ILE A 377 -13.52 -2.97 -0.57
CA ILE A 377 -13.88 -3.89 -1.65
C ILE A 377 -13.69 -5.32 -1.15
N VAL A 378 -14.67 -6.18 -1.36
CA VAL A 378 -14.59 -7.59 -0.98
C VAL A 378 -14.69 -8.46 -2.23
N VAL A 379 -13.68 -9.28 -2.44
CA VAL A 379 -13.60 -10.31 -3.49
C VAL A 379 -13.72 -11.65 -2.79
N ASP A 380 -14.80 -12.38 -3.05
CA ASP A 380 -15.05 -13.66 -2.42
C ASP A 380 -14.74 -14.86 -3.33
N LYS A 381 -15.00 -16.07 -2.86
CA LYS A 381 -14.72 -17.30 -3.60
C LYS A 381 -15.32 -17.31 -5.01
N ASN A 382 -16.49 -16.72 -5.21
CA ASN A 382 -17.19 -16.72 -6.50
C ASN A 382 -16.53 -15.80 -7.53
N ASP A 383 -15.78 -14.82 -7.06
CA ASP A 383 -15.04 -13.88 -7.90
C ASP A 383 -13.66 -14.41 -8.30
N LEU A 384 -13.15 -15.43 -7.59
CA LEU A 384 -11.87 -16.07 -7.89
C LEU A 384 -12.02 -17.05 -9.06
N ASP A 385 -11.30 -16.80 -10.15
CA ASP A 385 -11.19 -17.75 -11.26
C ASP A 385 -10.31 -18.96 -10.89
N LEU A 386 -10.90 -19.89 -10.16
CA LEU A 386 -10.29 -21.20 -9.90
C LEU A 386 -10.60 -22.20 -11.02
N SER A 387 -11.12 -21.78 -12.19
CA SER A 387 -11.59 -22.72 -13.21
C SER A 387 -10.47 -23.26 -14.11
N HIS A 388 -9.32 -22.59 -14.15
CA HIS A 388 -8.15 -22.99 -14.94
C HIS A 388 -7.15 -23.81 -14.10
N SER A 389 -7.21 -25.13 -14.29
CA SER A 389 -6.15 -26.10 -13.99
C SER A 389 -6.37 -27.32 -14.85
#